data_AF-A0A7Y3M914-F1
#
_entry.id   AF-A0A7Y3M914-F1
#
_cell.length_a   1.000
_cell.length_b   1.000
_cell.length_c   1.000
_cell.angle_alpha   90.00
_cell.angle_beta   90.00
_cell.angle_gamma   90.00
#
_symmetry.space_group_name_H-M   'P 1'
#
loop_
_entity.id
_entity.type
_entity.pdbx_description
1 polymer ?
#
loop_
_entity_poly.entity_id
_entity_poly.type
_entity_poly.pdbx_seq_one_letter_code
_entity_poly.pdbx_strand_id
1 'polypeptide(L)'
;LVHWVRLAVDPERHFEFSADGELEIAEEFVRWEPPPGGGALRYLVRIDHLRDKATYDARLTRNWAIFRGDDLVPPARVDTVGVAESRATLSFKLPDGWSIAVPYEKIGPGRYRVHHPHRRFDRPTGWMALGKIGVTRERIAGSHIAIAGPVGQGLRRQDLLAMMRWTLPELRDVTGGLPSRILIVGAGDPMWRGGLSGPASLFLHADRPMITPDGTSPLLHELVHAVTRLRAGPGGDWIVEGVAELYSVELLARSKSMSRRRYAKVLRKLKQEGASVRNLETDRASGDVTARAVSELHELDETIREATDGQYSLDDLVARLTRERVPVTTEGLRAHAEATAGRDLGSFFAALPRDRGLAKQP
;
A
#
# COMPACT_ATOMS: atom_id res chain seq x y z
N LEU A 1 -31.54 -4.93 -8.67
CA LEU A 1 -30.60 -5.31 -7.57
C LEU A 1 -29.76 -4.12 -7.12
N VAL A 2 -29.28 -3.28 -8.03
CA VAL A 2 -28.65 -1.99 -7.72
C VAL A 2 -29.69 -0.90 -7.96
N HIS A 3 -29.86 0.03 -7.03
CA HIS A 3 -30.72 1.20 -7.18
C HIS A 3 -29.93 2.33 -7.83
N TRP A 4 -28.75 2.65 -7.29
CA TRP A 4 -27.85 3.63 -7.88
C TRP A 4 -26.39 3.35 -7.51
N VAL A 5 -25.48 3.85 -8.34
CA VAL A 5 -24.04 3.89 -8.13
C VAL A 5 -23.59 5.33 -8.20
N ARG A 6 -22.94 5.84 -7.15
CA ARG A 6 -22.31 7.17 -7.13
C ARG A 6 -20.81 7.04 -7.12
N LEU A 7 -20.17 7.40 -8.23
CA LEU A 7 -18.72 7.45 -8.42
C LEU A 7 -18.19 8.82 -8.00
N ALA A 8 -17.12 8.87 -7.21
CA ALA A 8 -16.40 10.11 -6.90
C ALA A 8 -15.42 10.43 -8.03
N VAL A 9 -15.80 11.30 -8.96
CA VAL A 9 -15.02 11.54 -10.19
C VAL A 9 -14.12 12.76 -10.03
N ASP A 10 -13.05 12.77 -10.80
CA ASP A 10 -12.18 13.91 -11.02
C ASP A 10 -12.42 14.41 -12.46
N PRO A 11 -12.91 15.64 -12.67
CA PRO A 11 -13.29 16.15 -13.99
C PRO A 11 -12.09 16.35 -14.93
N GLU A 12 -10.87 16.47 -14.41
CA GLU A 12 -9.65 16.50 -15.25
C GLU A 12 -9.29 15.11 -15.78
N ARG A 13 -9.78 14.07 -15.10
CA ARG A 13 -9.48 12.67 -15.38
C ARG A 13 -10.61 11.91 -16.06
N HIS A 14 -11.86 12.13 -15.68
CA HIS A 14 -13.00 11.32 -16.11
C HIS A 14 -13.99 12.20 -16.88
N PHE A 15 -14.33 11.81 -18.11
CA PHE A 15 -15.13 12.64 -19.01
C PHE A 15 -15.91 11.78 -20.02
N GLU A 16 -16.76 12.42 -20.82
CA GLU A 16 -17.59 11.76 -21.85
C GLU A 16 -18.48 10.63 -21.28
N PHE A 17 -19.17 10.93 -20.18
CA PHE A 17 -20.08 9.98 -19.56
C PHE A 17 -21.32 9.74 -20.42
N SER A 18 -21.70 8.46 -20.55
CA SER A 18 -22.96 8.01 -21.11
C SER A 18 -23.42 6.75 -20.39
N ALA A 19 -24.73 6.55 -20.25
CA ALA A 19 -25.25 5.40 -19.56
C ALA A 19 -26.59 4.93 -20.12
N ASP A 20 -26.89 3.65 -19.96
CA ASP A 20 -28.27 3.17 -20.00
C ASP A 20 -28.95 3.55 -18.68
N GLY A 21 -30.21 4.02 -18.70
CA GLY A 21 -30.91 4.49 -17.50
C GLY A 21 -30.69 5.99 -17.22
N GLU A 22 -30.79 6.40 -15.96
CA GLU A 22 -30.65 7.81 -15.57
C GLU A 22 -29.22 8.12 -15.11
N LEU A 23 -28.74 9.32 -15.48
CA LEU A 23 -27.39 9.78 -15.19
C LEU A 23 -27.43 11.22 -14.70
N GLU A 24 -26.92 11.45 -13.50
CA GLU A 24 -26.67 12.76 -12.91
C GLU A 24 -25.15 12.99 -12.89
N ILE A 25 -24.70 14.05 -13.57
CA ILE A 25 -23.29 14.43 -13.63
C ILE A 25 -23.11 15.72 -12.85
N ALA A 26 -22.25 15.69 -11.85
CA ALA A 26 -21.79 16.83 -11.08
C ALA A 26 -20.26 16.94 -11.17
N GLU A 27 -19.70 18.01 -10.61
CA GLU A 27 -18.26 18.30 -10.69
C GLU A 27 -17.41 17.20 -10.03
N GLU A 28 -17.78 16.76 -8.82
CA GLU A 28 -17.00 15.78 -8.03
C GLU A 28 -17.62 14.38 -8.04
N PHE A 29 -18.77 14.18 -8.71
CA PHE A 29 -19.40 12.86 -8.74
C PHE A 29 -20.28 12.62 -9.97
N VAL A 30 -20.43 11.35 -10.30
CA VAL A 30 -21.44 10.87 -11.24
C VAL A 30 -22.34 9.86 -10.54
N ARG A 31 -23.64 10.09 -10.55
CA ARG A 31 -24.66 9.15 -10.05
C ARG A 31 -25.35 8.51 -11.23
N TRP A 32 -25.33 7.18 -11.25
CA TRP A 32 -25.94 6.35 -12.28
C TRP A 32 -27.03 5.47 -11.66
N GLU A 33 -28.23 5.52 -12.22
CA GLU A 33 -29.35 4.64 -11.87
C GLU A 33 -29.61 3.66 -13.03
N PRO A 34 -29.16 2.39 -12.90
CA PRO A 34 -29.31 1.42 -13.98
C PRO A 34 -30.79 1.04 -14.18
N PRO A 35 -31.19 0.65 -15.41
CA PRO A 35 -32.50 0.06 -15.65
C PRO A 35 -32.72 -1.22 -14.80
N PRO A 36 -33.97 -1.65 -14.57
CA PRO A 36 -34.27 -2.83 -13.73
C PRO A 36 -33.55 -4.13 -14.13
N GLY A 37 -33.23 -4.30 -15.42
CA GLY A 37 -32.49 -5.45 -15.97
C GLY A 37 -30.96 -5.32 -15.98
N GLY A 38 -30.42 -4.21 -15.45
CA GLY A 38 -29.02 -3.82 -15.61
C GLY A 38 -28.79 -2.93 -16.84
N GLY A 39 -27.56 -2.48 -16.99
CA GLY A 39 -27.16 -1.57 -18.06
C GLY A 39 -25.65 -1.32 -18.02
N ALA A 40 -25.19 -0.39 -18.85
CA ALA A 40 -23.80 -0.02 -18.94
C ALA A 40 -23.61 1.48 -18.73
N LEU A 41 -22.69 1.81 -17.83
CA LEU A 41 -22.08 3.13 -17.70
C LEU A 41 -20.76 3.14 -18.47
N ARG A 42 -20.56 4.15 -19.32
CA ARG A 42 -19.38 4.34 -20.18
C ARG A 42 -18.83 5.74 -19.95
N TYR A 43 -17.51 5.85 -19.94
CA TYR A 43 -16.79 7.11 -19.82
C TYR A 43 -15.35 6.92 -20.30
N LEU A 44 -14.68 8.02 -20.59
CA LEU A 44 -13.26 8.07 -20.89
C LEU A 44 -12.47 8.47 -19.65
N VAL A 45 -11.23 7.97 -19.59
CA VAL A 45 -10.29 8.25 -18.51
C VAL A 45 -8.96 8.72 -19.09
N ARG A 46 -8.50 9.88 -18.64
CA ARG A 46 -7.13 10.35 -18.88
C ARG A 46 -6.18 9.57 -17.96
N ILE A 47 -5.35 8.73 -18.57
CA ILE A 47 -4.39 7.90 -17.82
C ILE A 47 -3.18 8.73 -17.37
N ASP A 48 -2.64 9.57 -18.25
CA ASP A 48 -1.47 10.37 -17.93
C ASP A 48 -1.73 11.29 -16.74
N HIS A 49 -0.90 11.17 -15.71
CA HIS A 49 -0.94 12.03 -14.54
C HIS A 49 0.48 12.33 -14.07
N LEU A 50 0.71 13.62 -13.87
CA LEU A 50 1.95 14.17 -13.36
C LEU A 50 1.86 14.21 -11.84
N ARG A 51 2.81 13.54 -11.18
CA ARG A 51 2.93 13.59 -9.71
C ARG A 51 3.51 14.92 -9.24
N ASP A 52 4.43 15.46 -10.03
CA ASP A 52 5.03 16.78 -9.87
C ASP A 52 5.13 17.47 -11.23
N LYS A 53 5.83 18.60 -11.33
CA LYS A 53 5.90 19.41 -12.56
C LYS A 53 6.45 18.67 -13.78
N ALA A 54 7.15 17.54 -13.63
CA ALA A 54 7.86 16.89 -14.73
C ALA A 54 7.74 15.36 -14.78
N THR A 55 7.37 14.70 -13.67
CA THR A 55 7.41 13.23 -13.58
C THR A 55 6.03 12.61 -13.35
N TYR A 56 5.86 11.40 -13.90
CA TYR A 56 4.57 10.72 -13.93
C TYR A 56 4.43 9.67 -12.82
N ASP A 57 3.26 9.58 -12.20
CA ASP A 57 2.84 8.40 -11.45
C ASP A 57 1.77 7.57 -12.19
N ALA A 58 1.24 8.07 -13.31
CA ALA A 58 0.51 7.27 -14.27
C ALA A 58 0.86 7.72 -15.70
N ARG A 59 1.09 6.77 -16.61
CA ARG A 59 1.52 7.05 -17.99
C ARG A 59 0.96 6.03 -18.96
N LEU A 60 0.41 6.52 -20.07
CA LEU A 60 0.04 5.76 -21.26
C LEU A 60 0.86 6.23 -22.46
N THR A 61 1.71 5.35 -22.98
CA THR A 61 2.48 5.58 -24.21
C THR A 61 1.93 4.76 -25.37
N ARG A 62 2.52 4.91 -26.55
CA ARG A 62 2.19 4.07 -27.73
C ARG A 62 2.41 2.57 -27.50
N ASN A 63 3.27 2.18 -26.55
CA ASN A 63 3.72 0.79 -26.38
C ASN A 63 3.38 0.18 -25.03
N TRP A 64 3.05 0.99 -24.02
CA TRP A 64 2.79 0.51 -22.66
C TRP A 64 2.01 1.52 -21.84
N ALA A 65 1.37 1.02 -20.78
CA ALA A 65 0.66 1.81 -19.80
C ALA A 65 0.99 1.32 -18.37
N ILE A 66 1.24 2.25 -17.45
CA ILE A 66 1.30 1.98 -16.00
C ILE A 66 0.40 3.00 -15.31
N PHE A 67 -0.52 2.51 -14.48
CA PHE A 67 -1.50 3.33 -13.75
C PHE A 67 -2.15 2.52 -12.62
N ARG A 68 -3.01 3.15 -11.83
CA ARG A 68 -3.77 2.46 -10.77
C ARG A 68 -5.22 2.23 -11.20
N GLY A 69 -5.77 1.07 -10.84
CA GLY A 69 -7.17 0.75 -11.06
C GLY A 69 -8.12 1.72 -10.35
N ASP A 70 -7.68 2.30 -9.23
CA ASP A 70 -8.46 3.30 -8.48
C ASP A 70 -8.70 4.59 -9.26
N ASP A 71 -7.79 4.95 -10.17
CA ASP A 71 -7.91 6.13 -11.02
C ASP A 71 -8.72 5.81 -12.29
N LEU A 72 -8.91 4.52 -12.62
CA LEU A 72 -9.75 4.06 -13.73
C LEU A 72 -11.21 3.91 -13.30
N VAL A 73 -11.43 3.23 -12.16
CA VAL A 73 -12.75 3.06 -11.55
C VAL A 73 -12.68 3.68 -10.14
N PRO A 74 -13.14 4.93 -9.98
CA PRO A 74 -12.98 5.67 -8.74
C PRO A 74 -13.77 5.06 -7.59
N PRO A 75 -13.51 5.51 -6.34
CA PRO A 75 -14.33 5.16 -5.19
C PRO A 75 -15.82 5.36 -5.47
N ALA A 76 -16.61 4.34 -5.12
CA ALA A 76 -18.04 4.31 -5.38
C ALA A 76 -18.82 4.10 -4.08
N ARG A 77 -19.94 4.81 -3.94
CA ARG A 77 -21.03 4.44 -3.03
C ARG A 77 -22.11 3.78 -3.86
N VAL A 78 -22.68 2.70 -3.34
CA VAL A 78 -23.70 1.92 -4.06
C VAL A 78 -24.86 1.67 -3.13
N ASP A 79 -26.06 1.88 -3.65
CA ASP A 79 -27.29 1.44 -3.02
C ASP A 79 -27.83 0.21 -3.73
N THR A 80 -28.18 -0.81 -2.95
CA THR A 80 -28.56 -2.13 -3.44
C THR A 80 -29.71 -2.69 -2.63
N VAL A 81 -30.52 -3.54 -3.26
CA VAL A 81 -31.58 -4.29 -2.59
C VAL A 81 -30.97 -5.22 -1.54
N GLY A 82 -31.29 -5.01 -0.27
CA GLY A 82 -30.90 -5.86 0.86
C GLY A 82 -29.38 -6.06 1.01
N VAL A 83 -28.98 -7.31 1.28
CA VAL A 83 -27.58 -7.72 1.52
C VAL A 83 -26.83 -8.13 0.24
N ALA A 84 -27.23 -7.63 -0.92
CA ALA A 84 -26.56 -7.96 -2.18
C ALA A 84 -25.04 -7.68 -2.13
N GLU A 85 -24.27 -8.55 -2.76
CA GLU A 85 -22.82 -8.44 -2.94
C GLU A 85 -22.48 -8.41 -4.43
N SER A 86 -21.44 -7.66 -4.79
CA SER A 86 -20.97 -7.61 -6.17
C SER A 86 -20.17 -8.84 -6.57
N ARG A 87 -20.28 -9.25 -7.84
CA ARG A 87 -19.32 -10.15 -8.50
C ARG A 87 -18.71 -9.41 -9.68
N ALA A 88 -17.45 -9.03 -9.58
CA ALA A 88 -16.81 -8.18 -10.58
C ALA A 88 -15.79 -8.95 -11.45
N THR A 89 -15.78 -8.62 -12.74
CA THR A 89 -14.78 -9.10 -13.71
C THR A 89 -14.15 -7.90 -14.41
N LEU A 90 -12.83 -7.81 -14.37
CA LEU A 90 -12.06 -6.86 -15.16
C LEU A 90 -11.68 -7.49 -16.50
N SER A 91 -12.12 -6.87 -17.59
CA SER A 91 -11.86 -7.35 -18.96
C SER A 91 -11.10 -6.29 -19.74
N PHE A 92 -10.07 -6.70 -20.48
CA PHE A 92 -9.24 -5.81 -21.28
C PHE A 92 -9.40 -6.09 -22.78
N LYS A 93 -9.61 -5.03 -23.57
CA LYS A 93 -9.45 -5.02 -25.02
C LYS A 93 -8.20 -4.19 -25.34
N LEU A 94 -7.12 -4.85 -25.74
CA LEU A 94 -5.81 -4.21 -25.94
C LEU A 94 -5.32 -4.39 -27.38
N PRO A 95 -4.37 -3.55 -27.84
CA PRO A 95 -3.70 -3.77 -29.11
C PRO A 95 -3.00 -5.13 -29.16
N ASP A 96 -2.80 -5.66 -30.37
CA ASP A 96 -2.15 -6.95 -30.57
C ASP A 96 -0.73 -6.96 -30.01
N GLY A 97 -0.35 -8.10 -29.40
CA GLY A 97 0.94 -8.30 -28.75
C GLY A 97 1.09 -7.63 -27.38
N TRP A 98 0.08 -6.92 -26.87
CA TRP A 98 0.11 -6.37 -25.52
C TRP A 98 -0.08 -7.46 -24.45
N SER A 99 0.76 -7.42 -23.43
CA SER A 99 0.67 -8.24 -22.22
C SER A 99 0.02 -7.48 -21.08
N ILE A 100 -0.48 -8.23 -20.09
CA ILE A 100 -1.21 -7.70 -18.92
C ILE A 100 -0.54 -8.20 -17.64
N ALA A 101 -0.31 -7.27 -16.71
CA ALA A 101 0.05 -7.55 -15.33
C ALA A 101 -0.88 -6.76 -14.40
N VAL A 102 -1.70 -7.49 -13.64
CA VAL A 102 -2.67 -6.96 -12.66
C VAL A 102 -2.64 -7.85 -11.41
N PRO A 103 -2.99 -7.33 -10.22
CA PRO A 103 -2.96 -8.10 -8.96
C PRO A 103 -4.17 -9.04 -8.80
N TYR A 104 -4.80 -9.46 -9.91
CA TYR A 104 -6.03 -10.22 -9.93
C TYR A 104 -5.85 -11.62 -10.50
N GLU A 105 -6.72 -12.54 -10.08
CA GLU A 105 -6.74 -13.89 -10.63
C GLU A 105 -7.22 -13.88 -12.07
N LYS A 106 -6.43 -14.45 -12.99
CA LYS A 106 -6.83 -14.63 -14.38
C LYS A 106 -7.88 -15.74 -14.47
N ILE A 107 -9.04 -15.42 -15.04
CA ILE A 107 -10.16 -16.36 -15.24
C ILE A 107 -10.45 -16.65 -16.71
N GLY A 108 -9.70 -16.02 -17.62
CA GLY A 108 -9.78 -16.26 -19.05
C GLY A 108 -8.83 -15.34 -19.84
N PRO A 109 -8.80 -15.44 -21.18
CA PRO A 109 -8.07 -14.50 -22.02
C PRO A 109 -8.51 -13.06 -21.74
N GLY A 110 -7.58 -12.20 -21.32
CA GLY A 110 -7.86 -10.79 -21.01
C GLY A 110 -8.85 -10.53 -19.85
N ARG A 111 -9.25 -11.57 -19.10
CA ARG A 111 -10.29 -11.49 -18.06
C ARG A 111 -9.76 -11.89 -16.70
N TYR A 112 -10.08 -11.07 -15.69
CA TYR A 112 -9.60 -11.22 -14.33
C TYR A 112 -10.73 -11.06 -13.31
N ARG A 113 -10.74 -11.88 -12.27
CA ARG A 113 -11.69 -11.77 -11.16
C ARG A 113 -11.26 -10.66 -10.22
N VAL A 114 -12.13 -9.67 -10.01
CA VAL A 114 -11.95 -8.63 -9.00
C VAL A 114 -12.78 -9.04 -7.79
N HIS A 115 -12.12 -9.23 -6.66
CA HIS A 115 -12.77 -9.64 -5.42
C HIS A 115 -12.07 -9.00 -4.22
N HIS A 116 -12.82 -8.21 -3.46
CA HIS A 116 -12.37 -7.56 -2.24
C HIS A 116 -13.30 -7.98 -1.10
N PRO A 117 -12.99 -9.04 -0.32
CA PRO A 117 -13.91 -9.66 0.63
C PRO A 117 -14.40 -8.75 1.78
N HIS A 118 -13.85 -7.54 1.89
CA HIS A 118 -14.22 -6.56 2.91
C HIS A 118 -14.97 -5.35 2.31
N ARG A 119 -15.43 -5.45 1.07
CA ARG A 119 -16.21 -4.42 0.37
C ARG A 119 -17.44 -5.07 -0.24
N ARG A 120 -18.58 -4.37 -0.18
CA ARG A 120 -19.82 -4.80 -0.85
C ARG A 120 -19.79 -4.58 -2.36
N PHE A 121 -18.96 -3.63 -2.81
CA PHE A 121 -18.77 -3.28 -4.21
C PHE A 121 -17.30 -3.43 -4.60
N ASP A 122 -17.06 -4.39 -5.49
CA ASP A 122 -15.77 -4.73 -6.03
C ASP A 122 -15.44 -3.86 -7.24
N ARG A 123 -14.26 -3.23 -7.19
CA ARG A 123 -13.70 -2.44 -8.29
C ARG A 123 -12.20 -2.72 -8.43
N PRO A 124 -11.63 -2.54 -9.64
CA PRO A 124 -10.19 -2.62 -9.81
C PRO A 124 -9.50 -1.56 -8.95
N THR A 125 -8.43 -1.96 -8.27
CA THR A 125 -7.60 -1.16 -7.37
C THR A 125 -6.16 -1.60 -7.47
N GLY A 126 -5.24 -0.75 -7.02
CA GLY A 126 -3.81 -1.01 -7.08
C GLY A 126 -3.24 -0.84 -8.49
N TRP A 127 -1.93 -1.03 -8.58
CA TRP A 127 -1.16 -0.82 -9.79
C TRP A 127 -1.48 -1.85 -10.88
N MET A 128 -1.31 -1.42 -12.13
CA MET A 128 -1.44 -2.24 -13.33
C MET A 128 -0.35 -1.87 -14.31
N ALA A 129 0.12 -2.85 -15.08
CA ALA A 129 0.98 -2.62 -16.23
C ALA A 129 0.43 -3.36 -17.45
N LEU A 130 0.30 -2.65 -18.56
CA LEU A 130 -0.20 -3.14 -19.83
C LEU A 130 0.81 -2.82 -20.93
N GLY A 131 0.91 -3.66 -21.96
CA GLY A 131 1.67 -3.34 -23.18
C GLY A 131 2.78 -4.29 -23.54
N LYS A 132 3.78 -3.76 -24.26
CA LYS A 132 5.06 -4.43 -24.51
C LYS A 132 5.86 -4.44 -23.21
N ILE A 133 5.43 -5.28 -22.29
CA ILE A 133 5.99 -5.43 -20.96
C ILE A 133 6.63 -6.81 -20.82
N GLY A 134 7.71 -6.87 -20.06
CA GLY A 134 8.23 -8.12 -19.57
C GLY A 134 7.63 -8.44 -18.20
N VAL A 135 7.21 -9.68 -17.98
CA VAL A 135 6.64 -10.12 -16.69
C VAL A 135 7.38 -11.36 -16.17
N THR A 136 7.78 -11.33 -14.90
CA THR A 136 8.27 -12.50 -14.16
C THR A 136 7.23 -12.91 -13.13
N ARG A 137 6.92 -14.20 -13.02
CA ARG A 137 5.92 -14.72 -12.08
C ARG A 137 6.47 -15.87 -11.29
N GLU A 138 6.24 -15.86 -9.98
CA GLU A 138 6.69 -16.89 -9.05
C GLU A 138 5.71 -17.08 -7.91
N ARG A 139 5.81 -18.22 -7.22
CA ARG A 139 5.09 -18.45 -5.96
C ARG A 139 6.09 -18.43 -4.80
N ILE A 140 5.94 -17.49 -3.88
CA ILE A 140 6.85 -17.28 -2.75
C ILE A 140 6.03 -17.16 -1.47
N ALA A 141 6.39 -17.92 -0.43
CA ALA A 141 5.73 -17.89 0.87
C ALA A 141 4.19 -18.06 0.85
N GLY A 142 3.63 -18.68 -0.20
CA GLY A 142 2.18 -18.85 -0.38
C GLY A 142 1.50 -17.80 -1.25
N SER A 143 2.20 -16.72 -1.62
CA SER A 143 1.70 -15.66 -2.50
C SER A 143 2.16 -15.85 -3.94
N HIS A 144 1.30 -15.49 -4.90
CA HIS A 144 1.72 -15.35 -6.30
C HIS A 144 2.28 -13.96 -6.53
N ILE A 145 3.56 -13.89 -6.85
CA ILE A 145 4.27 -12.65 -7.11
C ILE A 145 4.36 -12.45 -8.61
N ALA A 146 4.02 -11.25 -9.07
CA ALA A 146 4.27 -10.81 -10.43
C ALA A 146 5.13 -9.55 -10.40
N ILE A 147 6.17 -9.50 -11.22
CA ILE A 147 7.04 -8.33 -11.37
C ILE A 147 7.02 -7.94 -12.84
N ALA A 148 6.56 -6.73 -13.14
CA ALA A 148 6.29 -6.28 -14.50
C ALA A 148 6.87 -4.90 -14.77
N GLY A 149 7.39 -4.71 -15.98
CA GLY A 149 7.83 -3.41 -16.45
C GLY A 149 7.92 -3.35 -17.97
N PRO A 150 7.84 -2.16 -18.58
CA PRO A 150 7.96 -2.02 -20.02
C PRO A 150 9.34 -2.43 -20.51
N VAL A 151 9.40 -3.02 -21.71
CA VAL A 151 10.67 -3.37 -22.35
C VAL A 151 11.48 -2.08 -22.59
N GLY A 152 12.76 -2.11 -22.25
CA GLY A 152 13.66 -0.97 -22.39
C GLY A 152 13.60 0.07 -21.26
N GLN A 153 12.79 -0.14 -20.21
CA GLN A 153 12.67 0.77 -19.05
C GLN A 153 13.56 0.38 -17.86
N GLY A 154 14.58 -0.45 -18.08
CA GLY A 154 15.64 -0.72 -17.09
C GLY A 154 15.24 -1.54 -15.84
N LEU A 155 13.99 -2.01 -15.72
CA LEU A 155 13.54 -2.71 -14.52
C LEU A 155 14.30 -4.03 -14.29
N ARG A 156 15.06 -4.10 -13.20
CA ARG A 156 15.85 -5.27 -12.77
C ARG A 156 14.97 -6.35 -12.12
N ARG A 157 14.13 -7.00 -12.93
CA ARG A 157 13.10 -7.97 -12.47
C ARG A 157 13.68 -9.17 -11.71
N GLN A 158 14.87 -9.65 -12.06
CA GLN A 158 15.49 -10.80 -11.38
C GLN A 158 16.00 -10.42 -9.99
N ASP A 159 16.58 -9.23 -9.83
CA ASP A 159 17.03 -8.70 -8.55
C ASP A 159 15.85 -8.46 -7.59
N LEU A 160 14.76 -7.90 -8.14
CA LEU A 160 13.50 -7.77 -7.41
C LEU A 160 12.99 -9.14 -6.96
N LEU A 161 13.00 -10.13 -7.85
CA LEU A 161 12.58 -11.48 -7.52
C LEU A 161 13.45 -12.12 -6.42
N ALA A 162 14.78 -11.97 -6.51
CA ALA A 162 15.71 -12.49 -5.52
C ALA A 162 15.45 -11.87 -4.13
N MET A 163 15.28 -10.54 -4.06
CA MET A 163 14.92 -9.87 -2.82
C MET A 163 13.60 -10.40 -2.26
N MET A 164 12.56 -10.55 -3.08
CA MET A 164 11.28 -11.12 -2.64
C MET A 164 11.44 -12.55 -2.11
N ARG A 165 12.27 -13.38 -2.73
CA ARG A 165 12.54 -14.75 -2.25
C ARG A 165 13.18 -14.75 -0.86
N TRP A 166 14.05 -13.79 -0.57
CA TRP A 166 14.71 -13.67 0.72
C TRP A 166 13.81 -13.07 1.80
N THR A 167 12.99 -12.07 1.47
CA THR A 167 12.31 -11.25 2.50
C THR A 167 10.83 -11.57 2.70
N LEU A 168 10.12 -12.13 1.72
CA LEU A 168 8.69 -12.45 1.88
C LEU A 168 8.40 -13.52 2.94
N PRO A 169 9.21 -14.57 3.13
CA PRO A 169 9.00 -15.51 4.23
C PRO A 169 9.01 -14.79 5.58
N GLU A 170 10.00 -13.93 5.82
CA GLU A 170 10.11 -13.14 7.06
C GLU A 170 8.91 -12.19 7.22
N LEU A 171 8.47 -11.53 6.15
CA LEU A 171 7.31 -10.63 6.21
C LEU A 171 6.01 -11.39 6.51
N ARG A 172 5.85 -12.60 5.96
CA ARG A 172 4.69 -13.44 6.27
C ARG A 172 4.62 -13.77 7.74
N ASP A 173 5.76 -14.06 8.35
CA ASP A 173 5.84 -14.43 9.76
C ASP A 173 5.50 -13.21 10.64
N VAL A 174 5.92 -12.00 10.25
CA VAL A 174 5.52 -10.73 10.90
C VAL A 174 4.02 -10.45 10.79
N THR A 175 3.39 -10.66 9.62
CA THR A 175 1.99 -10.26 9.40
C THR A 175 0.98 -11.37 9.65
N GLY A 176 1.45 -12.58 9.99
CA GLY A 176 0.63 -13.79 10.15
C GLY A 176 0.06 -14.35 8.84
N GLY A 177 0.44 -13.77 7.69
CA GLY A 177 -0.08 -14.13 6.38
C GLY A 177 0.18 -13.06 5.32
N LEU A 178 0.17 -13.47 4.06
CA LEU A 178 0.37 -12.56 2.92
C LEU A 178 -0.89 -12.52 2.03
N PRO A 179 -1.10 -11.42 1.28
CA PRO A 179 -2.07 -11.40 0.20
C PRO A 179 -1.84 -12.56 -0.78
N SER A 180 -2.92 -13.14 -1.32
CA SER A 180 -2.80 -14.26 -2.28
C SER A 180 -1.99 -13.90 -3.54
N ARG A 181 -1.92 -12.60 -3.87
CA ARG A 181 -1.22 -12.02 -5.01
C ARG A 181 -0.57 -10.70 -4.62
N ILE A 182 0.64 -10.46 -5.12
CA ILE A 182 1.34 -9.18 -5.02
C ILE A 182 1.91 -8.85 -6.39
N LEU A 183 1.63 -7.64 -6.88
CA LEU A 183 2.19 -7.13 -8.13
C LEU A 183 3.19 -6.00 -7.86
N ILE A 184 4.41 -6.16 -8.34
CA ILE A 184 5.41 -5.08 -8.39
C ILE A 184 5.47 -4.58 -9.83
N VAL A 185 5.18 -3.31 -10.04
CA VAL A 185 5.37 -2.64 -11.33
C VAL A 185 6.54 -1.67 -11.25
N GLY A 186 7.24 -1.46 -12.36
CA GLY A 186 8.30 -0.48 -12.40
C GLY A 186 8.66 -0.03 -13.81
N ALA A 187 9.16 1.18 -13.89
CA ALA A 187 9.66 1.81 -15.11
C ALA A 187 10.70 2.88 -14.74
N GLY A 188 11.48 3.31 -15.72
CA GLY A 188 12.44 4.41 -15.57
C GLY A 188 11.80 5.76 -15.91
N ASP A 189 12.64 6.73 -16.30
CA ASP A 189 12.17 8.05 -16.70
C ASP A 189 11.16 7.96 -17.87
N PRO A 190 10.14 8.84 -17.90
CA PRO A 190 9.91 9.99 -17.03
C PRO A 190 9.03 9.67 -15.79
N MET A 191 8.97 8.42 -15.33
CA MET A 191 8.20 8.10 -14.13
C MET A 191 8.84 8.74 -12.88
N TRP A 192 8.03 9.03 -11.88
CA TRP A 192 8.50 9.62 -10.63
C TRP A 192 9.50 8.71 -9.92
N ARG A 193 10.62 9.29 -9.47
CA ARG A 193 11.76 8.57 -8.91
C ARG A 193 11.55 8.18 -7.43
N GLY A 194 10.63 7.27 -7.17
CA GLY A 194 10.41 6.72 -5.83
C GLY A 194 9.66 5.38 -5.83
N GLY A 195 9.02 5.10 -4.70
CA GLY A 195 8.14 3.95 -4.50
C GLY A 195 6.73 4.42 -4.13
N LEU A 196 5.71 3.69 -4.57
CA LEU A 196 4.32 3.97 -4.22
C LEU A 196 3.56 2.66 -4.04
N SER A 197 3.15 2.37 -2.81
CA SER A 197 2.29 1.24 -2.52
C SER A 197 0.86 1.42 -3.06
N GLY A 198 0.15 0.31 -3.20
CA GLY A 198 -1.25 0.24 -3.56
C GLY A 198 -1.86 -1.08 -3.10
N PRO A 199 -3.19 -1.26 -3.21
CA PRO A 199 -3.81 -2.54 -2.86
C PRO A 199 -3.17 -3.71 -3.61
N ALA A 200 -2.64 -4.69 -2.87
CA ALA A 200 -1.99 -5.90 -3.39
C ALA A 200 -0.89 -5.63 -4.44
N SER A 201 -0.29 -4.44 -4.42
CA SER A 201 0.66 -4.02 -5.46
C SER A 201 1.50 -2.83 -5.04
N LEU A 202 2.58 -2.56 -5.78
CA LEU A 202 3.38 -1.34 -5.61
C LEU A 202 4.06 -0.95 -6.92
N PHE A 203 4.37 0.33 -7.06
CA PHE A 203 5.28 0.87 -8.06
C PHE A 203 6.66 1.11 -7.44
N LEU A 204 7.71 0.78 -8.19
CA LEU A 204 9.08 1.17 -7.87
C LEU A 204 9.78 1.67 -9.14
N HIS A 205 10.35 2.87 -9.08
CA HIS A 205 11.15 3.39 -10.18
C HIS A 205 12.40 2.53 -10.40
N ALA A 206 12.75 2.27 -11.66
CA ALA A 206 13.80 1.31 -12.05
C ALA A 206 15.19 1.63 -11.48
N ASP A 207 15.50 2.92 -11.30
CA ASP A 207 16.77 3.39 -10.73
C ASP A 207 16.80 3.39 -9.18
N ARG A 208 15.71 3.01 -8.51
CA ARG A 208 15.72 2.98 -7.04
C ARG A 208 16.62 1.84 -6.57
N PRO A 209 17.54 2.10 -5.63
CA PRO A 209 18.38 1.05 -5.09
C PRO A 209 17.51 0.07 -4.28
N MET A 210 17.84 -1.22 -4.37
CA MET A 210 17.19 -2.27 -3.56
C MET A 210 17.44 -2.07 -2.07
N ILE A 211 18.62 -1.57 -1.71
CA ILE A 211 19.03 -1.15 -0.38
C ILE A 211 19.77 0.17 -0.56
N THR A 212 19.34 1.23 0.11
CA THR A 212 19.95 2.56 0.02
C THR A 212 21.36 2.57 0.62
N PRO A 213 22.20 3.57 0.31
CA PRO A 213 23.46 3.80 1.02
C PRO A 213 23.27 3.86 2.55
N ASP A 214 22.13 4.39 2.99
CA ASP A 214 21.74 4.53 4.39
C ASP A 214 21.27 3.23 5.04
N GLY A 215 21.06 2.19 4.23
CA GLY A 215 20.79 0.82 4.67
C GLY A 215 19.32 0.43 4.71
N THR A 216 18.41 1.32 4.34
CA THR A 216 16.97 1.08 4.29
C THR A 216 16.55 0.56 2.90
N SER A 217 15.37 -0.03 2.76
CA SER A 217 14.92 -0.56 1.46
C SER A 217 13.60 0.09 1.01
N PRO A 218 13.63 0.97 -0.01
CA PRO A 218 12.41 1.57 -0.56
C PRO A 218 11.43 0.52 -1.07
N LEU A 219 11.92 -0.59 -1.63
CA LEU A 219 11.08 -1.69 -2.05
C LEU A 219 10.36 -2.34 -0.87
N LEU A 220 11.08 -2.64 0.22
CA LEU A 220 10.50 -3.31 1.38
C LEU A 220 9.58 -2.37 2.15
N HIS A 221 9.88 -1.07 2.19
CA HIS A 221 8.99 -0.03 2.73
C HIS A 221 7.61 -0.09 2.06
N GLU A 222 7.58 0.03 0.73
CA GLU A 222 6.32 -0.03 -0.02
C GLU A 222 5.64 -1.40 0.07
N LEU A 223 6.43 -2.48 0.19
CA LEU A 223 5.90 -3.82 0.35
C LEU A 223 5.20 -3.99 1.71
N VAL A 224 5.77 -3.47 2.79
CA VAL A 224 5.16 -3.48 4.12
C VAL A 224 3.86 -2.69 4.09
N HIS A 225 3.82 -1.51 3.47
CA HIS A 225 2.58 -0.75 3.24
C HIS A 225 1.54 -1.57 2.46
N ALA A 226 1.94 -2.21 1.36
CA ALA A 226 1.03 -2.98 0.49
C ALA A 226 0.47 -4.25 1.17
N VAL A 227 1.25 -4.88 2.05
CA VAL A 227 0.87 -6.12 2.76
C VAL A 227 0.05 -5.82 4.01
N THR A 228 0.55 -4.94 4.88
CA THR A 228 -0.10 -4.62 6.16
C THR A 228 -1.38 -3.80 5.95
N ARG A 229 -1.38 -2.90 4.95
CA ARG A 229 -2.47 -1.99 4.65
C ARG A 229 -2.96 -1.22 5.88
N LEU A 230 -2.04 -0.90 6.80
CA LEU A 230 -2.34 -0.05 7.94
C LEU A 230 -2.81 1.31 7.44
N ARG A 231 -3.70 1.92 8.20
CA ARG A 231 -4.24 3.25 7.91
C ARG A 231 -4.03 4.10 9.14
N ALA A 232 -3.57 5.32 8.96
CA ALA A 232 -3.46 6.27 10.04
C ALA A 232 -4.86 6.73 10.46
N GLY A 233 -5.14 6.68 11.76
CA GLY A 233 -6.14 7.55 12.38
C GLY A 233 -5.55 8.94 12.64
N PRO A 234 -6.30 9.86 13.27
CA PRO A 234 -5.78 11.19 13.63
C PRO A 234 -4.46 11.10 14.39
N GLY A 235 -3.43 11.81 13.91
CA GLY A 235 -2.08 11.79 14.48
C GLY A 235 -1.32 10.46 14.40
N GLY A 236 -1.86 9.44 13.74
CA GLY A 236 -1.30 8.08 13.73
C GLY A 236 -0.33 7.78 12.57
N ASP A 237 0.01 8.77 11.74
CA ASP A 237 0.80 8.54 10.52
C ASP A 237 2.22 8.05 10.82
N TRP A 238 2.80 8.50 11.94
CA TRP A 238 4.10 8.03 12.43
C TRP A 238 4.13 6.51 12.68
N ILE A 239 2.99 5.90 13.03
CA ILE A 239 2.90 4.46 13.28
C ILE A 239 2.97 3.71 11.96
N VAL A 240 2.25 4.20 10.95
CA VAL A 240 2.16 3.58 9.63
C VAL A 240 3.51 3.67 8.91
N GLU A 241 4.09 4.87 8.83
CA GLU A 241 5.41 5.07 8.21
C GLU A 241 6.53 4.44 9.05
N GLY A 242 6.44 4.50 10.37
CA GLY A 242 7.44 3.89 11.26
C GLY A 242 7.48 2.37 11.16
N VAL A 243 6.32 1.69 11.07
CA VAL A 243 6.26 0.25 10.83
C VAL A 243 6.85 -0.09 9.47
N ALA A 244 6.50 0.64 8.41
CA ALA A 244 7.06 0.41 7.08
C ALA A 244 8.58 0.59 7.06
N GLU A 245 9.10 1.65 7.67
CA GLU A 245 10.53 1.95 7.69
C GLU A 245 11.31 0.94 8.55
N LEU A 246 10.84 0.63 9.76
CA LEU A 246 11.48 -0.34 10.65
C LEU A 246 11.56 -1.72 9.99
N TYR A 247 10.45 -2.21 9.43
CA TYR A 247 10.45 -3.51 8.75
C TYR A 247 11.18 -3.48 7.41
N SER A 248 11.40 -2.32 6.78
CA SER A 248 12.29 -2.21 5.63
C SER A 248 13.75 -2.58 5.95
N VAL A 249 14.15 -2.46 7.22
CA VAL A 249 15.50 -2.79 7.72
C VAL A 249 15.51 -4.16 8.43
N GLU A 250 14.53 -4.44 9.28
CA GLU A 250 14.41 -5.73 10.00
C GLU A 250 14.36 -6.91 9.02
N LEU A 251 13.57 -6.82 7.95
CA LEU A 251 13.48 -7.90 6.96
C LEU A 251 14.81 -8.18 6.27
N LEU A 252 15.66 -7.16 6.06
CA LEU A 252 17.01 -7.36 5.53
C LEU A 252 17.89 -8.09 6.53
N ALA A 253 17.80 -7.76 7.81
CA ALA A 253 18.59 -8.41 8.85
C ALA A 253 18.17 -9.87 9.07
N ARG A 254 16.86 -10.13 9.14
CA ARG A 254 16.28 -11.46 9.36
C ARG A 254 16.54 -12.41 8.19
N SER A 255 16.40 -11.91 6.96
CA SER A 255 16.73 -12.66 5.73
C SER A 255 18.23 -12.84 5.48
N LYS A 256 19.10 -12.33 6.37
CA LYS A 256 20.58 -12.34 6.23
C LYS A 256 21.11 -11.53 5.04
N SER A 257 20.27 -10.71 4.41
CA SER A 257 20.67 -9.73 3.38
C SER A 257 21.48 -8.57 3.98
N MET A 258 21.40 -8.37 5.30
CA MET A 258 22.17 -7.40 6.08
C MET A 258 22.73 -8.05 7.34
N SER A 259 24.00 -7.76 7.68
CA SER A 259 24.59 -8.23 8.94
C SER A 259 24.01 -7.49 10.15
N ARG A 260 23.96 -8.16 11.31
CA ARG A 260 23.52 -7.55 12.58
C ARG A 260 24.31 -6.29 12.94
N ARG A 261 25.61 -6.23 12.62
CA ARG A 261 26.44 -5.02 12.80
C ARG A 261 25.94 -3.84 11.96
N ARG A 262 25.59 -4.09 10.69
CA ARG A 262 25.07 -3.05 9.79
C ARG A 262 23.66 -2.64 10.23
N TYR A 263 22.81 -3.60 10.58
CA TYR A 263 21.48 -3.36 11.14
C TYR A 263 21.52 -2.40 12.34
N ALA A 264 22.33 -2.71 13.36
CA ALA A 264 22.50 -1.85 14.52
C ALA A 264 23.04 -0.45 14.17
N LYS A 265 23.86 -0.33 13.11
CA LYS A 265 24.33 0.98 12.62
C LYS A 265 23.18 1.79 12.00
N VAL A 266 22.30 1.15 11.24
CA VAL A 266 21.12 1.81 10.63
C VAL A 266 20.19 2.32 11.72
N LEU A 267 19.83 1.48 12.71
CA LEU A 267 18.98 1.91 13.83
C LEU A 267 19.57 3.10 14.59
N ARG A 268 20.87 3.09 14.90
CA ARG A 268 21.53 4.22 15.57
C ARG A 268 21.48 5.49 14.72
N LYS A 269 21.63 5.37 13.40
CA LYS A 269 21.53 6.52 12.48
C LYS A 269 20.11 7.09 12.48
N LEU A 270 19.08 6.26 12.33
CA LEU A 270 17.68 6.70 12.38
C LEU A 270 17.34 7.36 13.73
N LYS A 271 17.84 6.79 14.84
CA LYS A 271 17.70 7.39 16.18
C LYS A 271 18.35 8.78 16.28
N GLN A 272 19.49 8.98 15.64
CA GLN A 272 20.16 10.29 15.59
C GLN A 272 19.39 11.29 14.72
N GLU A 273 18.89 10.85 13.55
CA GLU A 273 18.11 11.69 12.64
C GLU A 273 16.78 12.14 13.26
N GLY A 274 16.09 11.27 13.98
CA GLY A 274 14.84 11.58 14.67
C GLY A 274 15.00 12.29 16.02
N ALA A 275 16.23 12.55 16.49
CA ALA A 275 16.47 12.99 17.87
C ALA A 275 15.82 14.35 18.23
N SER A 276 15.69 15.25 17.25
CA SER A 276 15.09 16.58 17.44
C SER A 276 13.56 16.58 17.41
N VAL A 277 12.93 15.47 17.02
CA VAL A 277 11.47 15.38 16.92
C VAL A 277 10.85 15.47 18.31
N ARG A 278 9.99 16.47 18.49
CA ARG A 278 9.27 16.74 19.76
C ARG A 278 7.81 16.28 19.73
N ASN A 279 7.25 16.08 18.55
CA ASN A 279 5.90 15.62 18.36
C ASN A 279 5.83 14.56 17.24
N LEU A 280 5.43 13.35 17.59
CA LEU A 280 5.15 12.27 16.64
C LEU A 280 3.75 12.37 16.03
N GLU A 281 2.80 12.91 16.78
CA GLU A 281 1.39 12.93 16.38
C GLU A 281 1.16 14.03 15.35
N THR A 282 1.29 13.63 14.09
CA THR A 282 1.15 14.48 12.91
C THR A 282 0.24 13.77 11.89
N ASP A 283 -0.43 14.57 11.05
CA ASP A 283 -1.28 14.03 9.99
C ASP A 283 -0.48 13.53 8.79
N ARG A 284 0.79 13.95 8.67
CA ARG A 284 1.75 13.50 7.66
C ARG A 284 3.15 13.46 8.28
N ALA A 285 3.69 12.27 8.45
CA ALA A 285 5.02 12.06 8.97
C ALA A 285 6.08 12.54 7.95
N SER A 286 6.98 13.41 8.39
CA SER A 286 8.21 13.71 7.65
C SER A 286 9.23 12.58 7.79
N GLY A 287 10.34 12.64 7.06
CA GLY A 287 11.41 11.64 7.16
C GLY A 287 12.01 11.56 8.56
N ASP A 288 12.19 12.70 9.22
CA ASP A 288 12.65 12.84 10.60
C ASP A 288 11.64 12.30 11.63
N VAL A 289 10.32 12.54 11.43
CA VAL A 289 9.27 11.91 12.25
C VAL A 289 9.30 10.39 12.08
N THR A 290 9.47 9.90 10.85
CA THR A 290 9.57 8.47 10.54
C THR A 290 10.82 7.85 11.19
N ALA A 291 11.97 8.52 11.13
CA ALA A 291 13.20 8.07 11.78
C ALA A 291 13.04 8.01 13.31
N ARG A 292 12.32 8.97 13.90
CA ARG A 292 11.97 8.92 15.33
C ARG A 292 11.05 7.74 15.63
N ALA A 293 10.01 7.54 14.82
CA ALA A 293 9.07 6.44 14.96
C ALA A 293 9.75 5.07 14.97
N VAL A 294 10.73 4.84 14.10
CA VAL A 294 11.52 3.59 14.09
C VAL A 294 12.16 3.31 15.45
N SER A 295 12.70 4.34 16.11
CA SER A 295 13.34 4.19 17.42
C SER A 295 12.34 3.84 18.51
N GLU A 296 11.19 4.51 18.53
CA GLU A 296 10.13 4.24 19.50
C GLU A 296 9.51 2.86 19.30
N LEU A 297 9.27 2.45 18.06
CA LEU A 297 8.74 1.12 17.76
C LEU A 297 9.73 0.01 18.10
N HIS A 298 11.03 0.26 17.91
CA HIS A 298 12.06 -0.69 18.34
C HIS A 298 12.11 -0.83 19.87
N GLU A 299 12.03 0.28 20.61
CA GLU A 299 11.96 0.26 22.08
C GLU A 299 10.65 -0.38 22.59
N LEU A 300 9.55 -0.20 21.86
CA LEU A 300 8.29 -0.89 22.13
C LEU A 300 8.43 -2.41 21.94
N ASP A 301 9.15 -2.88 20.91
CA ASP A 301 9.44 -4.31 20.72
C ASP A 301 10.21 -4.87 21.93
N GLU A 302 11.26 -4.18 22.37
CA GLU A 302 12.04 -4.56 23.56
C GLU A 302 11.14 -4.60 24.80
N THR A 303 10.31 -3.57 25.00
CA THR A 303 9.38 -3.47 26.14
C THR A 303 8.36 -4.61 26.16
N ILE A 304 7.80 -5.00 25.01
CA ILE A 304 6.84 -6.12 24.90
C ILE A 304 7.56 -7.45 25.16
N ARG A 305 8.76 -7.65 24.63
CA ARG A 305 9.54 -8.87 24.87
C ARG A 305 9.88 -9.03 26.34
N GLU A 306 10.36 -7.97 26.99
CA GLU A 306 10.64 -7.97 28.43
C GLU A 306 9.37 -8.20 29.25
N ALA A 307 8.22 -7.68 28.81
CA ALA A 307 6.95 -7.87 29.50
C ALA A 307 6.45 -9.32 29.49
N THR A 308 6.88 -10.08 28.49
CA THR A 308 6.28 -11.38 28.15
C THR A 308 7.31 -12.51 28.18
N ASP A 309 8.49 -12.28 28.76
CA ASP A 309 9.62 -13.21 28.74
C ASP A 309 9.94 -13.73 27.32
N GLY A 310 9.78 -12.84 26.33
CA GLY A 310 10.01 -13.11 24.91
C GLY A 310 8.89 -13.88 24.20
N GLN A 311 7.76 -14.14 24.83
CA GLN A 311 6.63 -14.83 24.20
C GLN A 311 5.97 -14.02 23.09
N TYR A 312 5.90 -12.69 23.26
CA TYR A 312 5.33 -11.78 22.27
C TYR A 312 6.31 -10.66 21.93
N SER A 313 6.02 -9.97 20.83
CA SER A 313 6.85 -8.94 20.23
C SER A 313 6.02 -7.91 19.45
N LEU A 314 6.70 -6.92 18.85
CA LEU A 314 6.10 -6.01 17.89
C LEU A 314 5.50 -6.75 16.69
N ASP A 315 6.04 -7.91 16.30
CA ASP A 315 5.49 -8.71 15.21
C ASP A 315 4.04 -9.12 15.51
N ASP A 316 3.77 -9.59 16.73
CA ASP A 316 2.42 -9.97 17.16
C ASP A 316 1.45 -8.79 17.15
N LEU A 317 1.95 -7.61 17.55
CA LEU A 317 1.21 -6.35 17.49
C LEU A 317 0.89 -5.96 16.03
N VAL A 318 1.86 -6.03 15.13
CA VAL A 318 1.68 -5.72 13.69
C VAL A 318 0.73 -6.72 13.02
N ALA A 319 0.84 -8.02 13.32
CA ALA A 319 -0.07 -9.05 12.84
C ALA A 319 -1.52 -8.76 13.27
N ARG A 320 -1.70 -8.33 14.53
CA ARG A 320 -3.02 -7.94 15.06
C ARG A 320 -3.58 -6.72 14.33
N LEU A 321 -2.82 -5.63 14.23
CA LEU A 321 -3.24 -4.40 13.55
C LEU A 321 -3.61 -4.67 12.08
N THR A 322 -2.81 -5.49 11.39
CA THR A 322 -3.03 -5.90 9.99
C THR A 322 -4.36 -6.65 9.81
N ARG A 323 -4.74 -7.49 10.77
CA ARG A 323 -5.98 -8.29 10.74
C ARG A 323 -7.22 -7.44 11.02
N GLU A 324 -7.14 -6.53 11.99
CA GLU A 324 -8.29 -5.72 12.42
C GLU A 324 -8.67 -4.63 11.41
N ARG A 325 -7.68 -4.06 10.69
CA ARG A 325 -7.88 -3.05 9.63
C ARG A 325 -8.62 -1.79 10.08
N VAL A 326 -8.54 -1.45 11.36
CA VAL A 326 -9.04 -0.19 11.90
C VAL A 326 -7.95 0.89 11.74
N PRO A 327 -8.31 2.15 11.46
CA PRO A 327 -7.35 3.25 11.50
C PRO A 327 -6.63 3.31 12.86
N VAL A 328 -5.30 3.35 12.84
CA VAL A 328 -4.46 3.25 14.03
C VAL A 328 -4.15 4.66 14.55
N THR A 329 -4.48 4.91 15.81
CA THR A 329 -4.06 6.10 16.58
C THR A 329 -3.04 5.68 17.63
N THR A 330 -2.38 6.63 18.29
CA THR A 330 -1.45 6.28 19.38
C THR A 330 -2.17 5.59 20.55
N GLU A 331 -3.36 6.06 20.93
CA GLU A 331 -4.22 5.40 21.93
C GLU A 331 -4.60 3.97 21.50
N GLY A 332 -4.92 3.78 20.22
CA GLY A 332 -5.21 2.45 19.67
C GLY A 332 -3.98 1.54 19.76
N LEU A 333 -2.81 2.04 19.35
CA LEU A 333 -1.54 1.31 19.46
C LEU A 333 -1.25 0.92 20.91
N ARG A 334 -1.45 1.83 21.87
CA ARG A 334 -1.33 1.56 23.30
C ARG A 334 -2.22 0.41 23.74
N ALA A 335 -3.52 0.50 23.46
CA ALA A 335 -4.48 -0.53 23.86
C ALA A 335 -4.12 -1.90 23.28
N HIS A 336 -3.66 -1.95 22.03
CA HIS A 336 -3.20 -3.20 21.42
C HIS A 336 -1.89 -3.71 22.03
N ALA A 337 -0.92 -2.83 22.29
CA ALA A 337 0.35 -3.19 22.90
C ALA A 337 0.19 -3.73 24.32
N GLU A 338 -0.64 -3.09 25.16
CA GLU A 338 -0.96 -3.54 26.52
C GLU A 338 -1.67 -4.90 26.51
N ALA A 339 -2.61 -5.08 25.59
CA ALA A 339 -3.30 -6.36 25.43
C ALA A 339 -2.36 -7.48 24.93
N THR A 340 -1.35 -7.16 24.11
CA THR A 340 -0.32 -8.12 23.69
C THR A 340 0.66 -8.43 24.83
N ALA A 341 1.06 -7.41 25.60
CA ALA A 341 2.01 -7.53 26.70
C ALA A 341 1.39 -8.14 27.98
N GLY A 342 0.06 -8.11 28.12
CA GLY A 342 -0.64 -8.55 29.32
C GLY A 342 -0.44 -7.64 30.54
N ARG A 343 0.08 -6.42 30.36
CA ARG A 343 0.33 -5.43 31.42
C ARG A 343 0.19 -4.00 30.92
N ASP A 344 0.04 -3.04 31.83
CA ASP A 344 0.05 -1.61 31.51
C ASP A 344 1.42 -1.18 30.99
N LEU A 345 1.41 -0.44 29.87
CA LEU A 345 2.59 0.16 29.24
C LEU A 345 2.47 1.68 29.23
N GLY A 346 1.61 2.25 30.08
CA GLY A 346 1.31 3.68 30.12
C GLY A 346 2.55 4.56 30.31
N SER A 347 3.57 4.08 31.04
CA SER A 347 4.84 4.81 31.21
C SER A 347 5.60 5.00 29.90
N PHE A 348 5.67 3.97 29.05
CA PHE A 348 6.26 4.05 27.71
C PHE A 348 5.49 5.07 26.85
N PHE A 349 4.16 4.92 26.76
CA PHE A 349 3.34 5.79 25.91
C PHE A 349 3.28 7.24 26.40
N ALA A 350 3.43 7.47 27.71
CA ALA A 350 3.57 8.79 28.28
C ALA A 350 4.93 9.42 27.92
N ALA A 351 5.99 8.64 27.77
CA ALA A 351 7.33 9.14 27.41
C ALA A 351 7.48 9.54 25.93
N LEU A 352 6.55 9.12 25.06
CA LEU A 352 6.58 9.45 23.64
C LEU A 352 6.64 10.97 23.40
N PRO A 353 7.44 11.45 22.42
CA PRO A 353 7.43 12.84 22.00
C PRO A 353 6.04 13.23 21.47
N ARG A 354 5.32 14.04 22.23
CA ARG A 354 4.04 14.63 21.84
C ARG A 354 4.01 16.09 22.25
N ASP A 355 3.35 16.92 21.45
CA ASP A 355 3.07 18.29 21.86
C ASP A 355 2.01 18.26 22.97
N ARG A 356 2.48 18.20 24.22
CA ARG A 356 1.63 18.39 25.39
C ARG A 356 1.36 19.87 25.50
N GLY A 357 0.53 20.40 24.60
CA GLY A 357 0.16 21.81 24.59
C GLY A 357 -0.08 22.27 26.03
N LEU A 358 0.61 23.34 26.44
CA LEU A 358 0.34 24.01 27.71
C LEU A 358 -1.18 24.21 27.75
N ALA A 359 -1.86 23.48 28.63
CA ALA A 359 -3.24 23.77 28.95
C ALA A 359 -3.27 25.26 29.29
N LYS A 360 -3.94 26.07 28.45
CA LYS A 360 -4.34 27.40 28.87
C LYS A 360 -5.17 27.16 30.12
N GLN A 361 -4.60 27.50 31.28
CA GLN A 361 -5.34 27.51 32.53
C GLN A 361 -6.57 28.41 32.32
N PRO A 362 -7.73 28.02 32.86
CA PRO A 362 -9.01 28.66 32.58
C PRO A 362 -9.02 30.17 32.88
#